data_AF-A0A1W9Z1L7-F1
#
_entry.id   AF-A0A1W9Z1L7-F1
#
_cell.length_a   1.000
_cell.length_b   1.000
_cell.length_c   1.000
_cell.angle_alpha   90.00
_cell.angle_beta   90.00
_cell.angle_gamma   90.00
#
_symmetry.space_group_name_H-M   'P 1'
#
loop_
_entity.id
_entity.type
_entity.pdbx_description
1 polymer ?
#
loop_
_entity_poly.entity_id
_entity_poly.type
_entity_poly.pdbx_seq_one_letter_code
_entity_poly.pdbx_strand_id
1 'polypeptide(L)'
;LPHTDPVIGFNYLGRLGAAAGEASETLWRISPEGISLTGAAAAVPLPLAHTIELNAATEDTDTGPLLHATWTWAPSALDHTQATRLAQLWFDALTGICAHVRAGGGGLTPSDITPARLTQHQLDQLHQQHPITDVLPLTPLQEGLLFHASTAHTNDDIYAVQLAFTVTGPLEYYRLRDAVHAVITRHPHLAARFCGQFERPVQVIPADPAPGWRYVDLSDAVDLDEQVHRVCAAERAAVCKLADEPAFRVALIRTGEDRHRFVMTNHHIVVDGWSLPILLGEIFAGYYGQHLPAPAPYRSFVTWLA
;
A
#
# COMPACT_ATOMS: atom_id res chain seq x y z
N LEU A 1 -10.06 -19.42 -32.38
CA LEU A 1 -8.94 -19.03 -33.26
C LEU A 1 -7.68 -19.30 -32.47
N PRO A 2 -6.64 -19.96 -33.01
CA PRO A 2 -5.36 -19.95 -32.33
C PRO A 2 -4.92 -18.48 -32.34
N HIS A 3 -4.89 -17.86 -31.16
CA HIS A 3 -4.33 -16.52 -31.05
C HIS A 3 -2.90 -16.63 -31.55
N THR A 4 -2.54 -15.84 -32.56
CA THR A 4 -1.16 -15.70 -33.02
C THR A 4 -0.30 -15.44 -31.79
N ASP A 5 0.74 -16.25 -31.60
CA ASP A 5 1.68 -16.07 -30.51
C ASP A 5 2.18 -14.62 -30.48
N PRO A 6 2.38 -14.03 -29.28
CA PRO A 6 2.77 -12.64 -29.17
C PRO A 6 4.08 -12.41 -29.94
N VAL A 7 4.06 -11.39 -30.81
CA VAL A 7 5.17 -11.08 -31.72
C VAL A 7 6.40 -10.59 -30.95
N ILE A 8 6.20 -10.09 -29.72
CA ILE A 8 7.23 -9.52 -28.85
C ILE A 8 7.24 -10.29 -27.52
N GLY A 9 8.41 -10.82 -27.15
CA GLY A 9 8.70 -11.31 -25.81
C GLY A 9 9.45 -10.25 -25.00
N PHE A 10 9.06 -10.05 -23.74
CA PHE A 10 9.77 -9.17 -22.81
C PHE A 10 9.92 -9.85 -21.45
N ASN A 11 11.14 -9.95 -20.95
CA ASN A 11 11.43 -10.46 -19.63
C ASN A 11 12.31 -9.47 -18.86
N TYR A 12 11.91 -9.14 -17.63
CA TYR A 12 12.78 -8.49 -16.67
C TYR A 12 13.25 -9.50 -15.63
N LEU A 13 14.54 -9.80 -15.65
CA LEU A 13 15.17 -10.86 -14.84
C LEU A 13 15.49 -10.40 -13.41
N GLY A 14 15.11 -9.17 -13.04
CA GLY A 14 15.35 -8.60 -11.72
C GLY A 14 16.71 -7.93 -11.59
N ARG A 15 17.13 -7.74 -10.33
CA ARG A 15 18.38 -7.09 -9.94
C ARG A 15 19.39 -8.14 -9.49
N LEU A 16 20.47 -8.27 -10.24
CA LEU A 16 21.54 -9.23 -10.05
C LEU A 16 22.60 -8.64 -9.13
N GLY A 17 22.96 -9.35 -8.05
CA GLY A 17 23.96 -8.90 -7.07
C GLY A 17 23.40 -8.40 -5.73
N ALA A 18 22.10 -8.07 -5.64
CA ALA A 18 21.46 -7.51 -4.44
C ALA A 18 21.18 -8.50 -3.28
N ALA A 19 21.88 -9.63 -3.23
CA ALA A 19 21.91 -10.52 -2.07
C ALA A 19 23.31 -10.46 -1.43
N ALA A 20 23.60 -9.32 -0.81
CA ALA A 20 24.79 -9.11 0.01
C ALA A 20 24.41 -8.31 1.26
N GLY A 21 23.53 -8.92 2.07
CA GLY A 21 23.11 -8.44 3.38
C GLY A 21 22.18 -9.46 4.02
N GLU A 22 22.76 -10.54 4.57
CA GLU A 22 22.12 -11.52 5.48
C GLU A 22 21.20 -12.62 4.92
N ALA A 23 21.38 -13.11 3.68
CA ALA A 23 20.69 -14.31 3.20
C ALA A 23 21.65 -15.50 3.02
N SER A 24 21.38 -16.59 3.77
CA SER A 24 22.07 -17.88 3.83
C SER A 24 22.52 -18.42 2.46
N GLU A 25 23.68 -19.11 2.44
CA GLU A 25 24.33 -19.75 1.26
C GLU A 25 23.48 -20.79 0.50
N THR A 26 22.21 -20.96 0.87
CA THR A 26 21.27 -21.95 0.34
C THR A 26 20.22 -21.37 -0.62
N LEU A 27 20.23 -20.07 -0.90
CA LEU A 27 19.37 -19.44 -1.90
C LEU A 27 20.06 -19.38 -3.27
N TRP A 28 19.33 -19.76 -4.33
CA TRP A 28 19.79 -19.67 -5.72
C TRP A 28 20.32 -18.26 -6.03
N ARG A 29 21.62 -18.15 -6.30
CA ARG A 29 22.28 -16.90 -6.72
C ARG A 29 22.45 -16.91 -8.23
N ILE A 30 22.16 -15.79 -8.88
CA ILE A 30 22.51 -15.61 -10.29
C ILE A 30 24.01 -15.31 -10.33
N SER A 31 24.76 -16.14 -11.07
CA SER A 31 26.22 -16.01 -11.18
C SER A 31 26.59 -14.65 -11.80
N PRO A 32 27.62 -13.95 -11.30
CA PRO A 32 28.18 -12.75 -11.95
C PRO A 32 28.58 -13.00 -13.41
N GLU A 33 28.99 -14.23 -13.74
CA GLU A 33 29.31 -14.65 -15.12
C GLU A 33 28.06 -14.87 -15.98
N GLY A 34 26.85 -14.83 -15.41
CA GLY A 34 25.59 -15.15 -16.08
C GLY A 34 25.25 -14.25 -17.26
N ILE A 35 25.65 -12.97 -17.22
CA ILE A 35 25.46 -12.02 -18.34
C ILE A 35 26.43 -12.32 -19.49
N SER A 36 27.65 -12.76 -19.18
CA SER A 36 28.62 -13.20 -20.20
C SER A 36 28.21 -14.55 -20.82
N LEU A 37 27.54 -15.40 -20.04
CA LEU A 37 27.02 -16.70 -20.47
C LEU A 37 25.70 -16.60 -21.25
N THR A 38 24.83 -15.59 -21.06
CA THR A 38 23.66 -15.39 -21.94
C THR A 38 24.08 -15.01 -23.35
N GLY A 39 25.16 -14.24 -23.50
CA GLY A 39 25.80 -13.99 -24.80
C GLY A 39 26.44 -15.25 -25.42
N ALA A 40 27.08 -16.10 -24.61
CA ALA A 40 27.71 -17.35 -25.09
C ALA A 40 26.69 -18.48 -25.38
N ALA A 41 25.57 -18.54 -24.67
CA ALA A 41 24.48 -19.49 -24.91
C ALA A 41 23.73 -19.19 -26.22
N ALA A 42 23.77 -17.94 -26.71
CA ALA A 42 23.23 -17.55 -28.02
C ALA A 42 24.00 -18.16 -29.22
N ALA A 43 25.13 -18.83 -28.99
CA ALA A 43 25.86 -19.56 -30.03
C ALA A 43 25.23 -20.92 -30.39
N VAL A 44 24.29 -21.42 -29.57
CA VAL A 44 23.51 -22.63 -29.89
C VAL A 44 22.24 -22.19 -30.63
N PRO A 45 22.02 -22.62 -31.90
CA PRO A 45 20.83 -22.25 -32.64
C PRO A 45 19.58 -22.84 -31.98
N LEU A 46 18.84 -22.00 -31.26
CA LEU A 46 17.52 -22.33 -30.72
C LEU A 46 16.45 -21.62 -31.55
N PRO A 47 15.28 -22.24 -31.78
CA PRO A 47 14.15 -21.58 -32.41
C PRO A 47 13.75 -20.35 -31.60
N LEU A 48 13.53 -19.21 -32.27
CA LEU A 48 13.00 -18.02 -31.62
C LEU A 48 11.54 -18.25 -31.22
N ALA A 49 11.21 -18.04 -29.96
CA ALA A 49 9.83 -18.11 -29.46
C ALA A 49 8.99 -16.88 -29.91
N HIS A 50 9.66 -15.75 -30.15
CA HIS A 50 9.05 -14.48 -30.55
C HIS A 50 9.80 -13.87 -31.74
N THR A 51 9.15 -12.99 -32.50
CA THR A 51 9.80 -12.27 -33.61
C THR A 51 10.86 -11.29 -33.11
N ILE A 52 10.60 -10.68 -31.95
CA ILE A 52 11.55 -9.87 -31.17
C ILE A 52 11.46 -10.33 -29.73
N GLU A 53 12.60 -10.44 -29.06
CA GLU A 53 12.71 -10.74 -27.65
C GLU A 53 13.65 -9.74 -26.97
N LEU A 54 13.21 -9.16 -25.86
CA LEU A 54 14.00 -8.29 -25.00
C LEU A 54 14.14 -8.94 -23.61
N ASN A 55 15.38 -9.27 -23.24
CA ASN A 55 15.73 -9.70 -21.89
C ASN A 55 16.49 -8.58 -21.18
N ALA A 56 15.92 -8.05 -20.09
CA ALA A 56 16.50 -6.96 -19.32
C ALA A 56 16.86 -7.40 -17.90
N ALA A 57 17.98 -6.90 -17.37
CA ALA A 57 18.42 -7.14 -16.00
C ALA A 57 19.15 -5.92 -15.44
N THR A 58 19.05 -5.67 -14.15
CA THR A 58 19.83 -4.63 -13.48
C THR A 58 21.04 -5.26 -12.80
N GLU A 59 22.25 -4.77 -13.08
CA GLU A 59 23.50 -5.18 -12.43
C GLU A 59 23.96 -4.11 -11.45
N ASP A 60 24.31 -4.49 -10.23
CA ASP A 60 24.94 -3.58 -9.28
C ASP A 60 26.44 -3.46 -9.54
N THR A 61 26.89 -2.26 -9.91
CA THR A 61 28.32 -1.95 -10.11
C THR A 61 28.84 -1.01 -9.03
N ASP A 62 30.17 -0.86 -8.94
CA ASP A 62 30.82 0.10 -8.02
C ASP A 62 30.35 1.56 -8.24
N THR A 63 29.84 1.87 -9.44
CA THR A 63 29.32 3.20 -9.80
C THR A 63 27.80 3.33 -9.67
N GLY A 64 27.12 2.27 -9.22
CA GLY A 64 25.67 2.20 -9.09
C GLY A 64 25.01 1.15 -9.99
N PRO A 65 23.68 1.03 -9.93
CA PRO A 65 22.94 0.05 -10.74
C PRO A 65 22.96 0.43 -12.23
N LEU A 66 23.29 -0.53 -13.08
CA LEU A 66 23.24 -0.42 -14.55
C LEU A 66 22.18 -1.36 -15.12
N LEU A 67 21.33 -0.84 -16.00
CA LEU A 67 20.34 -1.64 -16.72
C LEU A 67 20.94 -2.20 -18.01
N HIS A 68 21.01 -3.52 -18.10
CA HIS A 68 21.41 -4.25 -19.30
C HIS A 68 20.18 -4.78 -20.03
N ALA A 69 20.20 -4.69 -21.36
CA ALA A 69 19.13 -5.14 -22.24
C ALA A 69 19.74 -5.93 -23.41
N THR A 70 19.37 -7.21 -23.51
CA THR A 70 19.75 -8.08 -24.61
C THR A 70 18.57 -8.23 -25.56
N TRP A 71 18.79 -7.92 -26.84
CA TRP A 71 17.78 -8.00 -27.88
C TRP A 71 18.09 -9.16 -28.82
N THR A 72 17.12 -10.03 -29.02
CA THR A 72 17.17 -11.13 -29.99
C THR A 72 16.02 -10.95 -30.98
N TRP A 73 16.24 -11.15 -32.27
CA TRP A 73 15.18 -10.95 -33.26
C TRP A 73 15.34 -11.86 -34.47
N ALA A 74 14.24 -12.08 -35.19
CA ALA A 74 14.22 -12.79 -36.46
C ALA A 74 14.73 -11.87 -37.59
N PRO A 75 15.85 -12.19 -38.27
CA PRO A 75 16.39 -11.36 -39.35
C PRO A 75 15.47 -11.25 -40.58
N SER A 76 14.53 -12.18 -40.72
CA SER A 76 13.49 -12.14 -41.76
C SER A 76 12.42 -11.07 -41.51
N ALA A 77 12.32 -10.57 -40.28
CA ALA A 77 11.32 -9.57 -39.88
C ALA A 77 11.94 -8.20 -39.58
N LEU A 78 13.13 -8.17 -38.96
CA LEU A 78 13.86 -6.93 -38.68
C LEU A 78 15.32 -7.02 -39.12
N ASP A 79 15.78 -5.99 -39.81
CA ASP A 79 17.20 -5.82 -40.08
C ASP A 79 17.93 -5.22 -38.86
N HIS A 80 19.26 -5.25 -38.91
CA HIS A 80 20.10 -4.77 -37.81
C HIS A 80 19.94 -3.27 -37.53
N THR A 81 19.67 -2.46 -38.55
CA THR A 81 19.46 -1.01 -38.41
C THR A 81 18.16 -0.73 -37.66
N GLN A 82 17.10 -1.45 -38.01
CA GLN A 82 15.80 -1.38 -37.35
C GLN A 82 15.88 -1.84 -35.90
N ALA A 83 16.55 -2.96 -35.63
CA ALA A 83 16.76 -3.48 -34.28
C ALA A 83 17.55 -2.49 -33.40
N THR A 84 18.64 -1.92 -33.94
CA THR A 84 19.45 -0.91 -33.23
C THR A 84 18.64 0.36 -32.94
N ARG A 85 17.84 0.82 -33.90
CA ARG A 85 16.96 1.98 -33.70
C ARG A 85 15.91 1.72 -32.62
N LEU A 86 15.30 0.54 -32.61
CA LEU A 86 14.33 0.16 -31.58
C LEU A 86 14.97 0.14 -30.18
N ALA A 87 16.16 -0.46 -30.07
CA ALA A 87 16.92 -0.48 -28.82
C ALA A 87 17.24 0.95 -28.31
N GLN A 88 17.67 1.84 -29.20
CA GLN A 88 17.92 3.24 -28.84
C GLN A 88 16.65 3.96 -28.38
N LEU A 89 15.55 3.84 -29.12
CA LEU A 89 14.27 4.46 -28.76
C LEU A 89 13.75 3.95 -27.40
N TRP A 90 13.98 2.68 -27.09
CA TRP A 90 13.63 2.12 -25.79
C TRP A 90 14.42 2.76 -24.65
N PHE A 91 15.74 2.91 -24.80
CA PHE A 91 16.57 3.61 -23.80
C PHE A 91 16.28 5.11 -23.71
N ASP A 92 15.99 5.77 -24.83
CA ASP A 92 15.57 7.17 -24.85
C ASP A 92 14.25 7.36 -24.08
N ALA A 93 13.28 6.45 -24.28
CA ALA A 93 12.02 6.45 -23.55
C ALA A 93 12.24 6.23 -22.05
N LEU A 94 13.06 5.25 -21.66
CA LEU A 94 13.41 5.01 -20.25
C LEU A 94 14.10 6.23 -19.62
N THR A 95 15.02 6.86 -20.34
CA THR A 95 15.71 8.08 -19.89
C THR A 95 14.71 9.22 -19.70
N GLY A 96 13.76 9.37 -20.62
CA GLY A 96 12.64 10.31 -20.51
C GLY A 96 11.76 10.05 -19.29
N ILE A 97 11.41 8.79 -19.03
CA ILE A 97 10.64 8.38 -17.83
C ILE A 97 11.43 8.72 -16.56
N CYS A 98 12.72 8.38 -16.48
CA CYS A 98 13.55 8.72 -15.32
C CYS A 98 13.65 10.23 -15.11
N ALA A 99 13.77 11.02 -16.18
CA ALA A 99 13.76 12.48 -16.09
C ALA A 99 12.43 13.02 -15.58
N HIS A 100 11.30 12.48 -16.08
CA HIS A 100 9.96 12.84 -15.62
C HIS A 100 9.76 12.54 -14.13
N VAL A 101 10.12 11.34 -13.68
CA VAL A 101 10.02 10.96 -12.27
C VAL A 101 10.92 11.82 -11.37
N ARG A 102 12.15 12.11 -11.80
CA ARG A 102 13.05 13.01 -11.05
C ARG A 102 12.53 14.44 -10.94
N ALA A 103 11.72 14.88 -11.91
CA ALA A 103 11.04 16.17 -11.86
C ALA A 103 9.77 16.16 -10.99
N GLY A 104 9.50 15.07 -10.25
CA GLY A 104 8.31 14.91 -9.43
C GLY A 104 7.08 14.38 -10.19
N GLY A 105 7.26 13.94 -11.43
CA GLY A 105 6.24 13.22 -12.19
C GLY A 105 6.08 11.77 -11.75
N GLY A 106 5.12 11.07 -12.37
CA GLY A 106 4.70 9.72 -11.99
C GLY A 106 3.31 9.72 -11.34
N GLY A 107 3.05 8.70 -10.52
CA GLY A 107 1.75 8.50 -9.88
C GLY A 107 1.04 7.25 -10.38
N LEU A 108 -0.18 7.05 -9.90
CA LEU A 108 -1.00 5.90 -10.27
C LEU A 108 -1.56 6.07 -11.69
N THR A 109 -1.56 4.98 -12.43
CA THR A 109 -2.27 4.82 -13.69
C THR A 109 -3.50 3.92 -13.49
N PRO A 110 -4.50 3.96 -14.39
CA PRO A 110 -5.65 3.07 -14.33
C PRO A 110 -5.28 1.58 -14.24
N SER A 111 -4.14 1.16 -14.80
CA SER A 111 -3.65 -0.22 -14.68
C SER A 111 -3.24 -0.60 -13.26
N ASP A 112 -2.69 0.34 -12.49
CA ASP A 112 -2.15 0.10 -11.14
C ASP A 112 -3.27 -0.16 -10.11
N ILE A 113 -4.46 0.38 -10.36
CA ILE A 113 -5.57 0.35 -9.39
C ILE A 113 -6.59 -0.77 -9.64
N THR A 114 -6.38 -1.61 -10.66
CA THR A 114 -7.28 -2.74 -10.99
C THR A 114 -7.57 -3.55 -9.72
N PRO A 115 -8.85 -3.85 -9.39
CA PRO A 115 -10.06 -3.74 -10.22
C PRO A 115 -10.84 -2.43 -10.07
N ALA A 116 -10.35 -1.45 -9.32
CA ALA A 116 -10.95 -0.12 -9.29
C ALA A 116 -10.93 0.50 -10.70
N ARG A 117 -11.97 1.28 -11.02
CA ARG A 117 -12.12 1.89 -12.35
C ARG A 117 -12.21 3.40 -12.22
N LEU A 118 -11.05 4.05 -12.31
CA LEU A 118 -10.93 5.50 -12.45
C LEU A 118 -10.18 5.84 -13.73
N THR A 119 -10.54 6.96 -14.35
CA THR A 119 -9.79 7.55 -15.46
C THR A 119 -8.49 8.19 -14.93
N GLN A 120 -7.50 8.39 -15.81
CA GLN A 120 -6.26 9.08 -15.43
C GLN A 120 -6.54 10.47 -14.84
N HIS A 121 -7.46 11.23 -15.46
CA HIS A 121 -7.86 12.54 -14.95
C HIS A 121 -8.43 12.49 -13.52
N GLN A 122 -9.22 11.47 -13.18
CA GLN A 122 -9.75 11.31 -11.82
C GLN A 122 -8.65 10.95 -10.82
N LEU A 123 -7.68 10.12 -11.22
CA LEU A 123 -6.52 9.80 -10.39
C LEU A 123 -5.66 11.03 -10.13
N ASP A 124 -5.39 11.82 -11.16
CA ASP A 124 -4.61 13.05 -11.06
C ASP A 124 -5.31 14.05 -10.11
N GLN A 125 -6.64 14.18 -10.19
CA GLN A 125 -7.43 15.00 -9.28
C GLN A 125 -7.34 14.52 -7.82
N LEU A 126 -7.43 13.21 -7.58
CA LEU A 126 -7.28 12.65 -6.22
C LEU A 126 -5.88 12.94 -5.66
N HIS A 127 -4.84 12.75 -6.49
CA HIS A 127 -3.45 12.98 -6.08
C HIS A 127 -3.15 14.45 -5.78
N GLN A 128 -3.84 15.39 -6.46
CA GLN A 128 -3.76 16.83 -6.16
C GLN A 128 -4.40 17.19 -4.82
N GLN A 129 -5.48 16.50 -4.42
CA GLN A 129 -6.14 16.73 -3.15
C GLN A 129 -5.29 16.20 -2.00
N HIS A 130 -4.79 14.96 -2.13
CA HIS A 130 -3.99 14.29 -1.12
C HIS A 130 -2.95 13.36 -1.77
N PRO A 131 -1.74 13.22 -1.19
CA PRO A 131 -0.82 12.17 -1.58
C PRO A 131 -1.43 10.79 -1.34
N ILE A 132 -1.54 9.98 -2.40
CA ILE A 132 -2.12 8.64 -2.36
C ILE A 132 -1.11 7.60 -2.83
N THR A 133 -1.12 6.43 -2.20
CA THR A 133 -0.33 5.27 -2.64
C THR A 133 -1.20 4.24 -3.35
N ASP A 134 -2.51 4.22 -3.06
CA ASP A 134 -3.37 3.23 -3.68
C ASP A 134 -4.85 3.64 -3.77
N VAL A 135 -5.60 3.01 -4.67
CA VAL A 135 -7.06 3.10 -4.78
C VAL A 135 -7.64 1.70 -4.96
N LEU A 136 -8.59 1.35 -4.10
CA LEU A 136 -9.31 0.07 -4.17
C LEU A 136 -10.81 0.33 -4.40
N PRO A 137 -11.56 -0.59 -5.02
CA PRO A 137 -13.01 -0.51 -5.00
C PRO A 137 -13.52 -0.83 -3.59
N LEU A 138 -14.76 -0.44 -3.30
CA LEU A 138 -15.44 -0.93 -2.10
C LEU A 138 -15.91 -2.37 -2.32
N THR A 139 -15.94 -3.14 -1.24
CA THR A 139 -16.70 -4.39 -1.22
C THR A 139 -18.21 -4.10 -1.22
N PRO A 140 -19.08 -5.03 -1.66
CA PRO A 140 -20.53 -4.82 -1.63
C PRO A 140 -21.07 -4.44 -0.23
N LEU A 141 -20.48 -4.98 0.83
CA LEU A 141 -20.83 -4.60 2.20
C LEU A 141 -20.42 -3.15 2.51
N GLN A 142 -19.21 -2.74 2.12
CA GLN A 142 -18.75 -1.37 2.30
C GLN A 142 -19.60 -0.37 1.50
N GLU A 143 -20.03 -0.71 0.29
CA GLU A 143 -20.96 0.13 -0.49
C GLU A 143 -22.27 0.37 0.25
N GLY A 144 -22.86 -0.70 0.80
CA GLY A 144 -24.07 -0.61 1.64
C GLY A 144 -23.84 0.26 2.88
N LEU A 145 -22.75 0.04 3.61
CA LEU A 145 -22.41 0.83 4.80
C LEU A 145 -22.20 2.31 4.46
N LEU A 146 -21.49 2.63 3.38
CA LEU A 146 -21.25 4.00 2.94
C LEU A 146 -22.58 4.69 2.56
N PHE A 147 -23.47 3.98 1.87
CA PHE A 147 -24.80 4.49 1.54
C PHE A 147 -25.60 4.83 2.81
N HIS A 148 -25.65 3.92 3.79
CA HIS A 148 -26.34 4.17 5.06
C HIS A 148 -25.73 5.35 5.83
N ALA A 149 -24.40 5.42 5.95
CA ALA A 149 -23.71 6.51 6.63
C ALA A 149 -23.98 7.88 5.96
N SER A 150 -24.06 7.93 4.62
CA SER A 150 -24.33 9.17 3.88
C SER A 150 -25.78 9.67 3.99
N THR A 151 -26.72 8.78 4.33
CA THR A 151 -28.16 9.08 4.40
C THR A 151 -28.68 9.25 5.83
N ALA A 152 -28.00 8.66 6.81
CA ALA A 152 -28.32 8.81 8.22
C ALA A 152 -27.84 10.17 8.74
N HIS A 153 -28.73 11.17 8.82
CA HIS A 153 -28.44 12.48 9.41
C HIS A 153 -28.41 12.49 10.95
N THR A 154 -28.09 11.36 11.60
CA THR A 154 -28.09 11.24 13.06
C THR A 154 -26.67 11.26 13.60
N ASN A 155 -26.42 12.08 14.63
CA ASN A 155 -25.13 12.22 15.34
C ASN A 155 -24.63 10.93 16.03
N ASP A 156 -25.39 9.85 15.97
CA ASP A 156 -25.04 8.55 16.55
C ASP A 156 -25.08 7.54 15.39
N ASP A 157 -23.99 7.51 14.63
CA ASP A 157 -23.84 6.54 13.56
C ASP A 157 -23.73 5.15 14.20
N ILE A 158 -24.71 4.30 13.90
CA ILE A 158 -24.79 2.92 14.40
C ILE A 158 -23.57 2.07 14.00
N TYR A 159 -22.75 2.56 13.06
CA TYR A 159 -21.54 1.92 12.59
C TYR A 159 -20.26 2.43 13.29
N ALA A 160 -20.34 3.44 14.16
CA ALA A 160 -19.24 3.83 15.03
C ALA A 160 -19.11 2.88 16.22
N VAL A 161 -18.13 1.98 16.15
CA VAL A 161 -17.79 1.05 17.23
C VAL A 161 -16.72 1.65 18.11
N GLN A 162 -16.89 1.50 19.43
CA GLN A 162 -15.92 1.98 20.39
C GLN A 162 -15.62 0.91 21.45
N LEU A 163 -14.37 0.50 21.53
CA LEU A 163 -13.82 -0.34 22.59
C LEU A 163 -13.04 0.55 23.56
N ALA A 164 -13.39 0.50 24.84
CA ALA A 164 -12.67 1.25 25.85
C ALA A 164 -12.40 0.39 27.08
N PHE A 165 -11.15 0.36 27.54
CA PHE A 165 -10.71 -0.37 28.73
C PHE A 165 -9.69 0.44 29.52
N THR A 166 -9.54 0.09 30.80
CA THR A 166 -8.61 0.76 31.70
C THR A 166 -7.30 0.01 31.72
N VAL A 167 -6.20 0.73 31.53
CA VAL A 167 -4.84 0.23 31.70
C VAL A 167 -4.31 0.78 33.01
N THR A 168 -3.86 -0.13 33.88
CA THR A 168 -3.26 0.19 35.18
C THR A 168 -1.79 -0.20 35.18
N GLY A 169 -0.95 0.68 35.71
CA GLY A 169 0.51 0.52 35.72
C GLY A 169 1.22 1.51 34.78
N PRO A 170 2.56 1.45 34.75
CA PRO A 170 3.38 2.33 33.93
C PRO A 170 3.09 2.09 32.44
N LEU A 171 2.86 3.18 31.70
CA LEU A 171 2.55 3.15 30.27
C LEU A 171 3.28 4.29 29.56
N GLU A 172 4.09 3.95 28.56
CA GLU A 172 4.79 4.92 27.73
C GLU A 172 3.94 5.31 26.53
N TYR A 173 3.28 6.47 26.57
CA TYR A 173 2.31 6.85 25.53
C TYR A 173 2.93 7.00 24.13
N TYR A 174 4.18 7.46 24.02
CA TYR A 174 4.86 7.56 22.72
C TYR A 174 5.07 6.18 22.09
N ARG A 175 5.47 5.21 22.89
CA ARG A 175 5.67 3.82 22.45
C ARG A 175 4.36 3.18 22.02
N LEU A 176 3.25 3.49 22.72
CA LEU A 176 1.93 3.03 22.31
C LEU A 176 1.45 3.71 21.02
N ARG A 177 1.66 5.02 20.86
CA ARG A 177 1.38 5.75 19.61
C ARG A 177 2.12 5.09 18.44
N ASP A 178 3.41 4.84 18.60
CA ASP A 178 4.26 4.29 17.54
C ASP A 178 3.82 2.86 17.19
N ALA A 179 3.41 2.06 18.19
CA ALA A 179 2.82 0.74 17.96
C ALA A 179 1.50 0.79 17.17
N VAL A 180 0.60 1.73 17.48
CA VAL A 180 -0.63 1.92 16.70
C VAL A 180 -0.29 2.35 15.27
N HIS A 181 0.64 3.29 15.10
CA HIS A 181 1.07 3.75 13.78
C HIS A 181 1.69 2.60 12.94
N ALA A 182 2.48 1.73 13.56
CA ALA A 182 3.02 0.53 12.91
C ALA A 182 1.93 -0.44 12.45
N VAL A 183 0.87 -0.63 13.24
CA VAL A 183 -0.29 -1.46 12.85
C VAL A 183 -1.06 -0.84 11.68
N ILE A 184 -1.21 0.48 11.63
CA ILE A 184 -1.81 1.16 10.46
C ILE A 184 -0.93 1.04 9.23
N THR A 185 0.38 1.19 9.36
CA THR A 185 1.33 0.97 8.26
C THR A 185 1.24 -0.46 7.72
N ARG A 186 1.07 -1.43 8.63
CA ARG A 186 0.87 -2.84 8.32
C ARG A 186 -0.47 -3.11 7.64
N HIS A 187 -1.51 -2.36 7.98
CA HIS A 187 -2.88 -2.49 7.47
C HIS A 187 -3.41 -1.14 6.95
N PRO A 188 -2.92 -0.65 5.80
CA PRO A 188 -3.15 0.73 5.37
C PRO A 188 -4.61 1.05 5.03
N HIS A 189 -5.44 0.03 4.79
CA HIS A 189 -6.89 0.18 4.60
C HIS A 189 -7.62 0.75 5.84
N LEU A 190 -7.02 0.66 7.03
CA LEU A 190 -7.58 1.27 8.24
C LEU A 190 -7.52 2.81 8.23
N ALA A 191 -6.61 3.38 7.44
CA ALA A 191 -6.48 4.81 7.20
C ALA A 191 -7.16 5.26 5.89
N ALA A 192 -7.92 4.38 5.24
CA ALA A 192 -8.56 4.68 3.98
C ALA A 192 -9.61 5.79 4.12
N ARG A 193 -9.73 6.59 3.07
CA ARG A 193 -10.81 7.57 2.88
C ARG A 193 -11.80 7.05 1.85
N PHE A 194 -13.09 7.22 2.11
CA PHE A 194 -14.15 6.69 1.26
C PHE A 194 -14.72 7.81 0.38
N CYS A 195 -14.46 7.71 -0.92
CA CYS A 195 -14.79 8.73 -1.89
C CYS A 195 -16.02 8.31 -2.70
N GLY A 196 -17.17 8.95 -2.42
CA GLY A 196 -18.45 8.70 -3.09
C GLY A 196 -18.72 9.59 -4.32
N GLN A 197 -17.76 10.40 -4.76
CA GLN A 197 -17.98 11.40 -5.83
C GLN A 197 -17.91 10.81 -7.25
N PHE A 198 -17.53 9.55 -7.40
CA PHE A 198 -17.41 8.85 -8.67
C PHE A 198 -18.60 7.92 -8.93
N GLU A 199 -18.75 7.43 -10.16
CA GLU A 199 -19.82 6.49 -10.53
C GLU A 199 -19.86 5.26 -9.62
N ARG A 200 -18.68 4.72 -9.28
CA ARG A 200 -18.51 3.71 -8.24
C ARG A 200 -17.66 4.29 -7.12
N PRO A 201 -18.10 4.20 -5.86
CA PRO A 201 -17.30 4.69 -4.75
C PRO A 201 -16.00 3.90 -4.66
N VAL A 202 -14.95 4.56 -4.19
CA VAL A 202 -13.62 3.96 -4.00
C VAL A 202 -13.11 4.24 -2.60
N GLN A 203 -12.22 3.39 -2.13
CA GLN A 203 -11.42 3.65 -0.94
C GLN A 203 -10.03 4.09 -1.39
N VAL A 204 -9.61 5.25 -0.89
CA VAL A 204 -8.36 5.92 -1.23
C VAL A 204 -7.38 5.70 -0.09
N ILE A 205 -6.23 5.10 -0.40
CA ILE A 205 -5.20 4.80 0.58
C ILE A 205 -4.15 5.94 0.58
N PRO A 206 -3.99 6.65 1.71
CA PRO A 206 -3.01 7.73 1.82
C PRO A 206 -1.58 7.23 1.59
N ALA A 207 -0.71 8.10 1.07
CA ALA A 207 0.70 7.77 0.90
C ALA A 207 1.44 7.59 2.24
N ASP A 208 1.00 8.31 3.27
CA ASP A 208 1.45 8.19 4.66
C ASP A 208 0.23 7.82 5.54
N PRO A 209 -0.12 6.53 5.65
CA PRO A 209 -1.30 6.09 6.38
C PRO A 209 -1.09 6.25 7.89
N ALA A 210 -1.87 7.11 8.52
CA ALA A 210 -1.79 7.37 9.95
C ALA A 210 -3.16 7.19 10.65
N PRO A 211 -3.19 6.68 11.89
CA PRO A 211 -4.41 6.67 12.69
C PRO A 211 -4.78 8.09 13.12
N GLY A 212 -6.05 8.31 13.45
CA GLY A 212 -6.39 9.43 14.33
C GLY A 212 -5.88 9.14 15.74
N TRP A 213 -4.75 9.72 16.14
CA TRP A 213 -4.18 9.53 17.49
C TRP A 213 -4.42 10.74 18.36
N ARG A 214 -4.83 10.52 19.62
CA ARG A 214 -4.99 11.57 20.62
C ARG A 214 -4.47 11.12 21.98
N TYR A 215 -3.68 11.98 22.63
CA TYR A 215 -3.35 11.85 24.04
C TYR A 215 -4.05 12.97 24.82
N VAL A 216 -4.72 12.64 25.91
CA VAL A 216 -5.43 13.61 26.75
C VAL A 216 -5.05 13.38 28.21
N ASP A 217 -4.48 14.39 28.88
CA ASP A 217 -4.24 14.32 30.32
C ASP A 217 -5.45 14.90 31.07
N LEU A 218 -6.15 14.05 31.82
CA LEU A 218 -7.26 14.38 32.70
C LEU A 218 -6.96 14.00 34.16
N SER A 219 -5.69 13.82 34.52
CA SER A 219 -5.29 13.41 35.88
C SER A 219 -5.76 14.39 36.96
N ASP A 220 -5.83 15.68 36.65
CA ASP A 220 -6.31 16.75 37.53
C ASP A 220 -7.74 17.23 37.19
N ALA A 221 -8.48 16.49 36.37
CA ALA A 221 -9.79 16.92 35.89
C ALA A 221 -10.86 16.86 36.99
N VAL A 222 -11.65 17.94 37.10
CA VAL A 222 -12.95 17.90 37.78
C VAL A 222 -13.95 17.20 36.86
N ASP A 223 -14.82 16.37 37.44
CA ASP A 223 -15.82 15.55 36.72
C ASP A 223 -15.20 14.64 35.65
N LEU A 224 -14.18 13.87 36.06
CA LEU A 224 -13.41 12.96 35.21
C LEU A 224 -14.29 12.09 34.29
N ASP A 225 -15.36 11.50 34.82
CA ASP A 225 -16.25 10.62 34.05
C ASP A 225 -16.96 11.35 32.91
N GLU A 226 -17.37 12.61 33.13
CA GLU A 226 -17.99 13.44 32.10
C GLU A 226 -16.98 13.84 31.02
N GLN A 227 -15.75 14.20 31.43
CA GLN A 227 -14.67 14.54 30.51
C GLN A 227 -14.28 13.35 29.62
N VAL A 228 -14.16 12.15 30.20
CA VAL A 228 -13.93 10.90 29.45
C VAL A 228 -15.09 10.65 28.49
N HIS A 229 -16.35 10.82 28.92
CA HIS A 229 -17.51 10.69 28.05
C HIS A 229 -17.46 11.64 26.85
N ARG A 230 -17.06 12.90 27.07
CA ARG A 230 -16.91 13.89 26.00
C ARG A 230 -15.84 13.51 25.00
N VAL A 231 -14.68 13.01 25.45
CA VAL A 231 -13.64 12.49 24.54
C VAL A 231 -14.20 11.33 23.73
N CYS A 232 -14.82 10.34 24.39
CA CYS A 232 -15.42 9.19 23.71
C CYS A 232 -16.47 9.59 22.66
N ALA A 233 -17.36 10.54 22.97
CA ALA A 233 -18.36 11.04 22.02
C ALA A 233 -17.73 11.77 20.83
N ALA A 234 -16.69 12.58 21.07
CA ALA A 234 -15.96 13.26 20.00
C ALA A 234 -15.26 12.27 19.06
N GLU A 235 -14.65 11.20 19.59
CA GLU A 235 -14.02 10.17 18.75
C GLU A 235 -15.06 9.41 17.90
N ARG A 236 -16.25 9.10 18.45
CA ARG A 236 -17.35 8.47 17.67
C ARG A 236 -17.83 9.36 16.54
N ALA A 237 -18.03 10.66 16.80
CA ALA A 237 -18.43 11.60 15.76
C ALA A 237 -17.35 11.77 14.68
N ALA A 238 -16.07 11.71 15.05
CA ALA A 238 -14.96 11.88 14.11
C ALA A 238 -14.83 10.72 13.12
N VAL A 239 -14.99 9.46 13.54
CA VAL A 239 -14.87 8.29 12.64
C VAL A 239 -15.97 8.22 11.57
N CYS A 240 -17.05 8.98 11.72
CA CYS A 240 -18.16 9.03 10.76
C CYS A 240 -17.86 9.94 9.56
N LYS A 241 -16.83 10.80 9.64
CA LYS A 241 -16.42 11.69 8.55
C LYS A 241 -15.55 10.96 7.53
N LEU A 242 -16.11 9.92 6.91
CA LEU A 242 -15.40 8.91 6.10
C LEU A 242 -14.65 9.47 4.88
N ALA A 243 -15.02 10.65 4.38
CA ALA A 243 -14.33 11.29 3.25
C ALA A 243 -13.04 12.01 3.64
N ASP A 244 -12.98 12.54 4.87
CA ASP A 244 -11.98 13.53 5.27
C ASP A 244 -11.10 13.07 6.45
N GLU A 245 -11.64 12.24 7.34
CA GLU A 245 -10.99 11.80 8.57
C GLU A 245 -10.71 10.29 8.55
N PRO A 246 -9.68 9.83 9.29
CA PRO A 246 -9.44 8.41 9.47
C PRO A 246 -10.64 7.70 10.12
N ALA A 247 -11.08 6.61 9.49
CA ALA A 247 -12.15 5.75 9.99
C ALA A 247 -11.71 4.87 11.18
N PHE A 248 -10.42 4.94 11.58
CA PHE A 248 -9.87 4.28 12.76
C PHE A 248 -9.08 5.29 13.61
N ARG A 249 -9.40 5.33 14.91
CA ARG A 249 -8.89 6.31 15.86
C ARG A 249 -8.59 5.68 17.21
N VAL A 250 -7.56 6.20 17.87
CA VAL A 250 -7.17 5.82 19.23
C VAL A 250 -6.97 7.06 20.08
N ALA A 251 -7.66 7.11 21.21
CA ALA A 251 -7.43 8.09 22.26
C ALA A 251 -6.89 7.39 23.51
N LEU A 252 -5.73 7.84 23.99
CA LEU A 252 -5.19 7.47 25.29
C LEU A 252 -5.43 8.62 26.26
N ILE A 253 -6.23 8.36 27.29
CA ILE A 253 -6.61 9.36 28.29
C ILE A 253 -5.92 9.01 29.60
N ARG A 254 -5.04 9.86 30.12
CA ARG A 254 -4.47 9.70 31.46
C ARG A 254 -5.49 10.17 32.49
N THR A 255 -5.80 9.32 33.46
CA THR A 255 -6.80 9.56 34.50
C THR A 255 -6.21 9.52 35.92
N GLY A 256 -4.90 9.35 36.03
CA GLY A 256 -4.12 9.34 37.26
C GLY A 256 -2.65 9.02 36.98
N GLU A 257 -1.83 8.88 38.04
CA GLU A 257 -0.38 8.68 37.93
C GLU A 257 -0.02 7.48 37.04
N ASP A 258 -0.62 6.31 37.30
CA ASP A 258 -0.45 5.06 36.54
C ASP A 258 -1.80 4.48 36.09
N ARG A 259 -2.72 5.36 35.69
CA ARG A 259 -4.06 4.96 35.25
C ARG A 259 -4.41 5.66 33.96
N HIS A 260 -4.76 4.85 32.96
CA HIS A 260 -5.13 5.33 31.64
C HIS A 260 -6.42 4.67 31.17
N ARG A 261 -7.23 5.42 30.42
CA ARG A 261 -8.31 4.88 29.61
C ARG A 261 -7.81 4.80 28.17
N PHE A 262 -7.73 3.59 27.64
CA PHE A 262 -7.47 3.36 26.23
C PHE A 262 -8.81 3.26 25.52
N VAL A 263 -9.02 4.11 24.51
CA VAL A 263 -10.25 4.18 23.73
C VAL A 263 -9.90 3.99 22.27
N MET A 264 -10.35 2.88 21.68
CA MET A 264 -10.22 2.58 20.26
C MET A 264 -11.60 2.76 19.62
N THR A 265 -11.67 3.61 18.61
CA THR A 265 -12.93 3.94 17.91
C THR A 265 -12.73 3.71 16.43
N ASN A 266 -13.66 3.03 15.79
CA ASN A 266 -13.61 2.78 14.37
C ASN A 266 -15.01 2.81 13.76
N HIS A 267 -15.08 3.11 12.46
CA HIS A 267 -16.27 2.84 11.68
C HIS A 267 -16.26 1.38 11.20
N HIS A 268 -17.41 0.70 11.18
CA HIS A 268 -17.52 -0.71 10.78
C HIS A 268 -17.10 -0.99 9.33
N ILE A 269 -17.01 0.06 8.51
CA ILE A 269 -16.56 -0.02 7.11
C ILE A 269 -15.09 -0.47 6.97
N VAL A 270 -14.25 -0.26 7.99
CA VAL A 270 -12.83 -0.66 7.99
C VAL A 270 -12.52 -1.86 8.87
N VAL A 271 -13.33 -2.12 9.92
CA VAL A 271 -13.04 -3.16 10.91
C VAL A 271 -14.31 -3.85 11.36
N ASP A 272 -14.29 -5.19 11.33
CA ASP A 272 -15.32 -6.06 11.90
C ASP A 272 -14.97 -6.51 13.33
N GLY A 273 -15.93 -7.17 13.98
CA GLY A 273 -15.76 -7.65 15.36
C GLY A 273 -14.71 -8.75 15.54
N TRP A 274 -14.34 -9.48 14.47
CA TRP A 274 -13.32 -10.54 14.53
C TRP A 274 -11.90 -9.99 14.40
N SER A 275 -11.76 -8.93 13.60
CA SER A 275 -10.51 -8.21 13.37
C SER A 275 -10.11 -7.37 14.58
N LEU A 276 -11.07 -6.87 15.36
CA LEU A 276 -10.84 -6.04 16.53
C LEU A 276 -9.86 -6.64 17.58
N PRO A 277 -10.06 -7.89 18.08
CA PRO A 277 -9.11 -8.49 19.02
C PRO A 277 -7.74 -8.79 18.40
N ILE A 278 -7.68 -9.07 17.09
CA ILE A 278 -6.42 -9.28 16.37
C ILE A 278 -5.62 -7.98 16.31
N LEU A 279 -6.25 -6.88 15.91
CA LEU A 279 -5.63 -5.55 15.87
C LEU A 279 -5.14 -5.13 17.26
N LEU A 280 -5.95 -5.35 18.30
CA LEU A 280 -5.54 -5.06 19.67
C LEU A 280 -4.31 -5.89 20.09
N GLY A 281 -4.29 -7.17 19.74
CA GLY A 281 -3.14 -8.05 19.95
C GLY A 281 -1.89 -7.57 19.22
N GLU A 282 -2.00 -7.15 17.96
CA GLU A 282 -0.90 -6.60 17.18
C GLU A 282 -0.39 -5.27 17.76
N ILE A 283 -1.26 -4.39 18.24
CA ILE A 283 -0.88 -3.13 18.90
C ILE A 283 -0.03 -3.42 20.14
N PHE A 284 -0.48 -4.35 21.01
CA PHE A 284 0.30 -4.68 22.20
C PHE A 284 1.58 -5.46 21.88
N ALA A 285 1.56 -6.35 20.90
CA ALA A 285 2.77 -7.02 20.41
C ALA A 285 3.79 -5.98 19.93
N GLY A 286 3.37 -5.01 19.12
CA GLY A 286 4.19 -3.89 18.67
C GLY A 286 4.67 -3.02 19.82
N TYR A 287 3.81 -2.71 20.79
CA TYR A 287 4.20 -2.00 22.01
C TYR A 287 5.33 -2.75 22.73
N TYR A 288 5.23 -4.06 22.91
CA TYR A 288 6.29 -4.86 23.55
C TYR A 288 7.47 -5.21 22.65
N GLY A 289 7.52 -4.72 21.40
CA GLY A 289 8.62 -4.96 20.46
C GLY A 289 8.67 -6.39 19.91
N GLN A 290 7.54 -7.10 19.93
CA GLN A 290 7.42 -8.45 19.38
C GLN A 290 7.39 -8.40 17.85
N HIS A 291 8.04 -9.38 17.21
CA HIS A 291 8.00 -9.53 15.76
C HIS A 291 6.65 -10.09 15.30
N LEU A 292 6.05 -9.45 14.30
CA LEU A 292 4.81 -9.90 13.66
C LEU A 292 5.12 -10.44 12.25
N PRO A 293 4.53 -11.57 11.83
CA PRO A 293 4.71 -12.11 10.47
C PRO A 293 4.19 -11.13 9.42
N ALA A 294 4.54 -11.23 8.14
CA ALA A 294 3.97 -10.33 7.11
C ALA A 294 2.43 -10.42 7.05
N PRO A 295 1.68 -9.30 6.93
CA PRO A 295 0.22 -9.34 6.84
C PRO A 295 -0.21 -9.78 5.44
N ALA A 296 -1.37 -10.41 5.33
CA ALA A 296 -2.00 -10.63 4.03
C ALA A 296 -2.49 -9.27 3.47
N PRO A 297 -2.14 -8.87 2.24
CA PRO A 297 -2.58 -7.59 1.69
C PRO A 297 -4.10 -7.56 1.49
N TYR A 298 -4.77 -6.51 2.00
CA TYR A 298 -6.22 -6.33 1.82
C TYR A 298 -6.61 -6.24 0.33
N ARG A 299 -5.74 -5.67 -0.50
CA ARG A 299 -5.88 -5.66 -1.97
C ARG A 299 -6.10 -7.06 -2.54
N SER A 300 -5.40 -8.08 -2.05
CA SER A 300 -5.56 -9.46 -2.54
C SER A 300 -7.00 -9.96 -2.31
N PHE A 301 -7.60 -9.63 -1.18
CA PHE A 301 -9.00 -9.96 -0.87
C PHE A 301 -9.98 -9.21 -1.79
N VAL A 302 -9.79 -7.90 -1.97
CA VAL A 302 -10.67 -7.09 -2.82
C VAL A 302 -10.55 -7.50 -4.29
N THR A 303 -9.35 -7.83 -4.76
CA THR A 303 -9.12 -8.36 -6.11
C THR A 303 -9.77 -9.72 -6.31
N TRP A 304 -9.71 -10.61 -5.32
CA TRP A 304 -10.38 -11.92 -5.39
C TRP A 304 -11.91 -11.80 -5.47
N LEU A 305 -12.49 -10.78 -4.85
CA LEU A 305 -13.93 -10.56 -4.82
C LEU A 305 -14.49 -9.97 -6.13
N ALA A 306 -13.65 -9.36 -6.96
CA ALA A 306 -14.03 -8.55 -8.12
C ALA A 306 -14.22 -9.32 -9.43
#